data_AF-A0A8E2AL22-F1
#
_entry.id   AF-A0A8E2AL22-F1
#
_cell.length_a   1.000
_cell.length_b   1.000
_cell.length_c   1.000
_cell.angle_alpha   90.00
_cell.angle_beta   90.00
_cell.angle_gamma   90.00
#
_symmetry.space_group_name_H-M   'P 1'
#
loop_
_entity.id
_entity.type
_entity.pdbx_description
1 polymer ?
#
loop_
_entity_poly.entity_id
_entity_poly.type
_entity_poly.pdbx_seq_one_letter_code
_entity_poly.pdbx_strand_id
1 'polypeptide(L)'
;MMRLYSCVISGSSALYFFNHMCGWVPRDLDLYVPWRHFNAVINHIVDRHQARIEYSRAAYYHIKGFSHLVRLRTPQGVIEVIRSARESALYPLCFFSSTLLMNYISADSFCVAYPSLTLLRRGL
;
A
#
# COMPACT_ATOMS: atom_id res chain seq x y z
N MET A 1 -4.15 -14.00 2.19
CA MET A 1 -4.84 -12.70 2.41
C MET A 1 -4.95 -11.88 1.12
N MET A 2 -3.85 -11.43 0.50
CA MET A 2 -3.90 -10.50 -0.65
C MET A 2 -4.75 -10.99 -1.84
N ARG A 3 -4.64 -12.26 -2.25
CA ARG A 3 -5.46 -12.85 -3.33
C ARG A 3 -6.96 -12.82 -3.00
N LEU A 4 -7.30 -13.21 -1.77
CA LEU A 4 -8.68 -13.30 -1.29
C LEU A 4 -9.39 -11.94 -1.30
N TYR A 5 -8.69 -10.89 -0.88
CA TYR A 5 -9.27 -9.54 -0.75
C TYR A 5 -8.89 -8.59 -1.88
N SER A 6 -8.17 -9.07 -2.90
CA SER A 6 -7.63 -8.27 -4.01
C SER A 6 -6.83 -7.05 -3.53
N CYS A 7 -6.00 -7.24 -2.50
CA CYS A 7 -5.13 -6.19 -1.96
C CYS A 7 -3.78 -6.18 -2.67
N VAL A 8 -3.13 -5.02 -2.67
CA VAL A 8 -1.76 -4.88 -3.17
C VAL A 8 -0.89 -4.12 -2.17
N ILE A 9 0.40 -4.45 -2.15
CA ILE A 9 1.43 -3.66 -1.47
C ILE A 9 1.95 -2.63 -2.47
N SER A 10 2.12 -1.38 -2.04
CA SER A 10 2.72 -0.33 -2.87
C SER A 10 3.62 0.58 -2.02
N GLY A 11 3.82 1.84 -2.44
CA GLY A 11 4.60 2.82 -1.71
C GLY A 11 6.07 2.45 -1.57
N SER A 12 6.67 2.83 -0.44
CA SER A 12 8.10 2.69 -0.21
C SER A 12 8.53 1.22 -0.17
N SER A 13 7.72 0.33 0.41
CA SER A 13 8.00 -1.10 0.47
C SER A 13 8.05 -1.76 -0.91
N ALA A 14 7.13 -1.42 -1.81
CA ALA A 14 7.18 -1.93 -3.18
C ALA A 14 8.36 -1.35 -3.97
N LEU A 15 8.68 -0.07 -3.82
CA LEU A 15 9.87 0.52 -4.46
C LEU A 15 11.16 -0.12 -3.98
N TYR A 16 11.28 -0.39 -2.68
CA TYR A 16 12.45 -1.04 -2.08
C TYR A 16 12.69 -2.43 -2.67
N PHE A 17 11.62 -3.20 -2.91
CA PHE A 17 11.74 -4.51 -3.57
C PHE A 17 12.45 -4.44 -4.93
N PHE A 18 12.13 -3.42 -5.75
CA PHE A 18 12.75 -3.24 -7.06
C PHE A 18 14.13 -2.56 -7.01
N ASN A 19 14.48 -1.93 -5.90
CA ASN A 19 15.69 -1.12 -5.78
C ASN A 19 16.34 -1.27 -4.40
N HIS A 20 16.69 -2.48 -3.98
CA HIS A 20 17.20 -2.76 -2.64
C HIS A 20 18.61 -2.18 -2.35
N MET A 21 19.32 -1.69 -3.37
CA MET A 21 20.71 -1.18 -3.30
C MET A 21 20.81 0.33 -3.01
N CYS A 22 19.81 0.94 -2.38
CA CYS A 22 19.69 2.41 -2.24
C CYS A 22 19.98 2.95 -0.84
N GLY A 23 20.50 2.13 0.09
CA GLY A 23 20.98 2.57 1.41
C GLY A 23 19.90 3.02 2.40
N TRP A 24 18.62 2.98 2.01
CA TRP A 24 17.47 3.24 2.88
C TRP A 24 16.59 1.99 3.00
N VAL A 25 15.83 1.89 4.09
CA VAL A 25 14.89 0.80 4.37
C VAL A 25 13.51 1.38 4.66
N PRO A 26 12.42 0.83 4.11
CA PRO A 26 11.06 1.30 4.38
C PRO A 26 10.71 1.14 5.87
N ARG A 27 9.94 2.08 6.42
CA ARG A 27 9.55 2.08 7.85
C ARG A 27 8.21 1.39 8.12
N ASP A 28 7.38 1.28 7.10
CA ASP A 28 6.04 0.72 7.13
C ASP A 28 5.71 0.00 5.81
N LEU A 29 4.69 -0.84 5.89
CA LEU A 29 4.11 -1.56 4.76
C LEU A 29 2.79 -0.91 4.36
N ASP A 30 2.73 -0.33 3.16
CA ASP A 30 1.51 0.26 2.61
C ASP A 30 0.68 -0.81 1.91
N LEU A 31 -0.47 -1.17 2.49
CA LEU A 31 -1.42 -2.14 1.96
C LEU A 31 -2.66 -1.42 1.42
N TYR A 32 -2.81 -1.41 0.11
CA TYR A 32 -3.99 -0.86 -0.57
C TYR A 32 -5.08 -1.91 -0.71
N VAL A 33 -6.30 -1.53 -0.35
CA VAL A 33 -7.45 -2.43 -0.25
C VAL A 33 -8.64 -1.88 -1.03
N PRO A 34 -9.37 -2.73 -1.80
CA PRO A 34 -10.67 -2.37 -2.35
C PRO A 34 -11.60 -1.85 -1.26
N TRP A 35 -12.39 -0.81 -1.56
CA TRP A 35 -13.29 -0.21 -0.57
C TRP A 35 -14.22 -1.22 0.13
N ARG A 36 -14.73 -2.24 -0.58
CA ARG A 36 -15.61 -3.29 -0.03
C ARG A 36 -14.93 -4.23 0.97
N HIS A 37 -13.63 -4.47 0.81
CA HIS A 37 -12.90 -5.43 1.65
C HIS A 37 -12.17 -4.80 2.83
N PHE A 38 -12.26 -3.48 2.99
CA PHE A 38 -11.45 -2.72 3.94
C PHE A 38 -11.56 -3.24 5.39
N ASN A 39 -12.77 -3.34 5.93
CA ASN A 39 -12.99 -3.81 7.30
C ASN A 39 -12.60 -5.29 7.46
N ALA A 40 -12.86 -6.12 6.45
CA ALA A 40 -12.51 -7.54 6.48
C ALA A 40 -10.98 -7.73 6.55
N VAL A 41 -10.21 -6.93 5.83
CA VAL A 41 -8.73 -6.96 5.86
C VAL A 41 -8.21 -6.49 7.21
N ILE A 42 -8.77 -5.41 7.79
CA ILE A 42 -8.36 -4.95 9.12
C ILE A 42 -8.58 -6.04 10.16
N ASN A 43 -9.78 -6.64 10.20
CA ASN A 43 -10.10 -7.71 11.13
C ASN A 43 -9.16 -8.91 10.92
N HIS A 44 -8.92 -9.31 9.67
CA HIS A 44 -7.98 -10.40 9.36
C HIS A 44 -6.58 -10.12 9.91
N ILE A 45 -6.06 -8.90 9.76
CA ILE A 45 -4.72 -8.53 10.24
C ILE A 45 -4.68 -8.49 11.77
N VAL A 46 -5.68 -7.89 12.42
CA VAL A 46 -5.80 -7.87 13.88
C VAL A 46 -5.82 -9.29 14.45
N ASP A 47 -6.68 -10.15 13.92
CA ASP A 47 -6.89 -11.50 14.43
C ASP A 47 -5.70 -12.44 14.17
N ARG A 48 -5.11 -12.36 12.97
CA ARG A 48 -4.05 -13.32 12.55
C ARG A 48 -2.64 -12.86 12.88
N HIS A 49 -2.41 -11.55 13.01
CA HIS A 49 -1.08 -10.99 13.20
C HIS A 49 -0.94 -10.21 14.52
N GLN A 50 -1.87 -10.41 15.46
CA GLN A 50 -1.86 -9.77 16.78
C GLN A 50 -1.69 -8.24 16.68
N ALA A 51 -2.33 -7.66 15.66
CA ALA A 51 -2.16 -6.26 15.37
C ALA A 51 -3.03 -5.40 16.28
N ARG A 52 -2.53 -4.25 16.71
CA ARG A 52 -3.33 -3.21 17.36
C ARG A 52 -3.54 -2.03 16.42
N ILE A 53 -4.73 -1.46 16.42
CA ILE A 53 -5.02 -0.21 15.72
C ILE A 53 -4.33 0.93 16.50
N GLU A 54 -3.37 1.62 15.87
CA GLU A 54 -2.74 2.81 16.46
C GLU A 54 -3.60 4.05 16.21
N TYR A 55 -4.10 4.22 14.98
CA TYR A 55 -5.09 5.25 14.66
C TYR A 55 -5.88 4.91 13.39
N SER A 56 -6.98 5.64 13.22
CA SER A 56 -7.88 5.56 12.07
C SER A 56 -8.22 6.96 11.58
N ARG A 57 -8.10 7.20 10.26
CA ARG A 57 -8.27 8.52 9.68
C ARG A 57 -9.04 8.45 8.35
N ALA A 58 -10.11 9.21 8.23
CA ALA A 58 -10.74 9.48 6.94
C ALA A 58 -9.84 10.40 6.09
N ALA A 59 -9.74 10.09 4.80
CA ALA A 59 -9.07 10.97 3.87
C ALA A 59 -9.80 12.32 3.85
N TYR A 60 -9.07 13.43 3.81
CA TYR A 60 -9.70 14.72 3.58
C TYR A 60 -10.32 14.75 2.18
N TYR A 61 -11.39 15.54 2.03
CA TYR A 61 -12.12 15.70 0.77
C TYR A 61 -11.24 16.01 -0.46
N HIS A 62 -10.05 16.60 -0.27
CA HIS A 62 -9.12 16.96 -1.34
C HIS A 62 -8.15 15.82 -1.75
N ILE A 63 -8.03 14.76 -0.95
CA ILE A 63 -7.13 13.66 -1.28
C ILE A 63 -7.83 12.71 -2.26
N LYS A 64 -7.30 12.65 -3.49
CA LYS A 64 -7.82 11.78 -4.54
C LYS A 64 -7.32 10.36 -4.34
N GLY A 65 -8.09 9.38 -4.81
CA GLY A 65 -7.64 7.99 -4.90
C GLY A 65 -8.05 7.10 -3.73
N PHE A 66 -7.93 7.56 -2.48
CA PHE A 66 -8.32 6.79 -1.30
C PHE A 66 -9.29 7.56 -0.39
N SER A 67 -9.99 6.85 0.50
CA SER A 67 -11.04 7.45 1.33
C SER A 67 -10.81 7.25 2.83
N HIS A 68 -9.93 6.32 3.23
CA HIS A 68 -9.68 6.02 4.62
C HIS A 68 -8.30 5.38 4.78
N LEU A 69 -7.66 5.58 5.93
CA LEU A 69 -6.37 5.00 6.29
C LEU A 69 -6.43 4.54 7.74
N VAL A 70 -5.95 3.33 8.00
CA VAL A 70 -5.81 2.75 9.34
C VAL A 70 -4.38 2.29 9.52
N ARG A 71 -3.72 2.77 10.58
CA ARG A 71 -2.37 2.33 10.93
C ARG A 71 -2.46 1.21 11.96
N LEU A 72 -1.87 0.06 11.62
CA LEU A 72 -1.81 -1.13 12.44
C LEU A 72 -0.37 -1.37 12.90
N ARG A 73 -0.20 -1.66 14.19
CA ARG A 73 1.07 -2.11 14.76
C ARG A 73 0.99 -3.61 15.01
N THR A 74 1.88 -4.36 14.37
CA THR A 74 2.11 -5.79 14.63
C THR A 74 3.40 -5.97 15.44
N PRO A 75 3.65 -7.16 16.00
CA PRO A 75 4.95 -7.47 16.60
C PRO A 75 6.13 -7.37 15.61
N GLN A 76 5.88 -7.54 14.31
CA GLN A 76 6.92 -7.53 13.26
C GLN A 76 7.16 -6.15 12.64
N GLY A 77 6.24 -5.19 12.84
CA GLY A 77 6.34 -3.88 12.20
C GLY A 77 5.01 -3.16 12.06
N VAL A 78 4.98 -2.15 11.18
CA VAL A 78 3.81 -1.31 10.91
C VAL A 78 3.20 -1.66 9.56
N ILE A 79 1.88 -1.71 9.53
CA ILE A 79 1.11 -1.80 8.29
C ILE A 79 0.15 -0.61 8.22
N GLU A 80 0.21 0.15 7.13
CA GLU A 80 -0.81 1.16 6.81
C GLU A 80 -1.82 0.55 5.84
N VAL A 81 -3.05 0.35 6.31
CA VAL A 81 -4.14 -0.16 5.48
C VAL A 81 -4.87 1.03 4.86
N ILE A 82 -4.81 1.15 3.55
CA ILE A 82 -5.32 2.29 2.79
C ILE A 82 -6.54 1.85 1.98
N ARG A 83 -7.71 2.41 2.31
CA ARG A 83 -8.97 2.15 1.62
C ARG A 83 -9.03 2.90 0.32
N SER A 84 -8.99 2.17 -0.80
CA SER A 84 -9.28 2.75 -2.11
C SER A 84 -10.63 3.47 -2.11
N ALA A 85 -10.77 4.54 -2.89
CA ALA A 85 -12.05 5.19 -3.11
C ALA A 85 -12.93 4.42 -4.12
N ARG A 86 -12.40 3.36 -4.75
CA ARG A 86 -13.07 2.54 -5.76
C ARG A 86 -12.86 1.03 -5.47
N GLU A 87 -13.43 0.20 -6.32
CA GLU A 87 -13.28 -1.26 -6.26
C GLU A 87 -11.83 -1.73 -6.47
N SER A 88 -11.06 -1.03 -7.30
CA SER A 88 -9.68 -1.39 -7.53
C SER A 88 -8.76 -0.87 -6.42
N ALA A 89 -7.96 -1.76 -5.83
CA ALA A 89 -6.84 -1.40 -4.95
C ALA A 89 -5.76 -0.56 -5.65
N LEU A 90 -5.72 -0.60 -6.99
CA LEU A 90 -4.75 0.16 -7.79
C LEU A 90 -5.17 1.61 -8.02
N TYR A 91 -6.45 1.95 -7.84
CA TYR A 91 -6.97 3.29 -8.13
C TYR A 91 -6.21 4.43 -7.39
N PRO A 92 -5.83 4.29 -6.11
CA PRO A 92 -5.04 5.31 -5.42
C PRO A 92 -3.66 5.56 -6.03
N LEU A 93 -3.06 4.55 -6.66
CA LEU A 93 -1.68 4.63 -7.16
C LEU A 93 -1.57 5.63 -8.32
N CYS A 94 -2.64 5.82 -9.07
CA CYS A 94 -2.71 6.81 -10.16
C CYS A 94 -2.58 8.27 -9.68
N PHE A 95 -2.67 8.51 -8.37
CA PHE A 95 -2.63 9.85 -7.78
C PHE A 95 -1.35 10.13 -6.97
N PHE A 96 -0.35 9.25 -7.04
CA PHE A 96 0.96 9.54 -6.47
C PHE A 96 1.61 10.74 -7.15
N SER A 97 2.30 11.55 -6.35
CA SER A 97 3.07 12.71 -6.82
C SER A 97 4.33 12.35 -7.60
N SER A 98 4.75 11.08 -7.57
CA SER A 98 5.92 10.60 -8.30
C SER A 98 5.69 9.22 -8.90
N THR A 99 6.14 9.04 -10.14
CA THR A 99 6.10 7.75 -10.86
C THR A 99 6.88 6.64 -10.15
N LEU A 100 7.86 6.99 -9.30
CA LEU A 100 8.61 6.04 -8.47
C LEU A 100 7.74 5.23 -7.50
N LEU A 101 6.54 5.71 -7.16
CA LEU A 101 5.65 5.02 -6.21
C LEU A 101 4.49 4.30 -6.91
N MET A 102 4.43 4.35 -8.24
CA MET A 102 3.37 3.71 -9.04
C MET A 102 3.69 2.23 -9.35
N ASN A 103 4.45 1.57 -8.47
CA ASN A 103 4.74 0.14 -8.54
C ASN A 103 3.91 -0.58 -7.48
N TYR A 104 3.59 -1.85 -7.72
CA TYR A 104 2.87 -2.65 -6.73
C TYR A 104 3.27 -4.11 -6.76
N ILE A 105 3.02 -4.78 -5.65
CA ILE A 105 3.14 -6.21 -5.47
C ILE A 105 1.74 -6.73 -5.15
N SER A 106 1.23 -7.64 -5.97
CA SER A 106 -0.01 -8.37 -5.73
C SER A 106 0.29 -9.76 -5.14
N ALA A 107 -0.73 -10.60 -4.97
CA ALA A 107 -0.52 -11.98 -4.56
C ALA A 107 0.12 -12.86 -5.64
N ASP A 108 0.07 -12.42 -6.90
CA ASP A 108 0.37 -13.24 -8.08
C ASP A 108 1.40 -12.59 -9.02
N SER A 109 1.72 -11.31 -8.80
CA SER A 109 2.55 -10.53 -9.70
C SER A 109 3.20 -9.34 -9.03
N PHE A 110 4.27 -8.86 -9.65
CA PHE A 110 4.89 -7.56 -9.36
C PHE A 110 4.73 -6.71 -10.61
N CYS A 111 4.43 -5.42 -10.44
CA CYS A 111 4.27 -4.49 -11.54
C CYS A 111 5.08 -3.22 -11.28
N VAL A 112 5.84 -2.81 -12.30
CA VAL A 112 6.57 -1.55 -12.35
C VAL A 112 5.99 -0.77 -13.51
N ALA A 113 5.21 0.27 -13.23
CA ALA A 113 4.53 1.03 -14.28
C ALA A 113 5.52 1.82 -15.16
N TYR A 114 6.64 2.25 -14.58
CA TYR A 114 7.66 3.07 -15.26
C TYR A 114 9.06 2.46 -15.11
N PRO A 115 9.35 1.30 -15.72
CA PRO A 115 10.55 0.52 -15.44
C PRO A 115 11.85 1.29 -15.67
N SER A 116 11.98 2.01 -16.79
CA SER A 116 13.19 2.81 -17.06
C SER A 116 13.44 3.89 -16.01
N LEU A 117 12.39 4.57 -15.56
CA LEU A 117 12.49 5.61 -14.54
C LEU A 117 12.77 5.03 -13.15
N THR A 118 12.04 3.98 -12.77
CA THR A 118 12.22 3.31 -11.47
C THR A 118 13.61 2.71 -11.31
N LEU A 119 14.12 2.00 -12.34
CA LEU A 119 15.45 1.39 -12.31
C LEU A 119 16.58 2.43 -12.34
N LEU A 120 16.36 3.57 -12.99
CA LEU A 120 17.28 4.72 -12.93
C LEU A 120 17.09 5.59 -11.69
N ARG A 121 16.16 5.25 -10.80
CA ARG A 121 15.86 5.99 -9.55
C ARG A 121 15.41 7.43 -9.79
N ARG A 122 14.63 7.66 -10.85
CA ARG A 122 14.10 8.96 -11.24
C ARG A 122 12.58 8.95 -11.20
N GLY A 123 11.99 10.00 -10.62
CA GLY A 123 10.56 10.26 -10.69
C GLY A 123 10.27 11.39 -11.67
N LEU A 124 9.12 11.32 -12.35
CA LEU A 124 8.47 12.52 -12.91
C LEU A 124 7.66 13.22 -11.83
#